data_AF-A0A8H6K894-F1
#
_entry.id   AF-A0A8H6K894-F1
#
_cell.length_a   1.000
_cell.length_b   1.000
_cell.length_c   1.000
_cell.angle_alpha   90.00
_cell.angle_beta   90.00
_cell.angle_gamma   90.00
#
_symmetry.space_group_name_H-M   'P 1'
#
loop_
_entity.id
_entity.type
_entity.pdbx_description
1 polymer ?
#
loop_
_entity_poly.entity_id
_entity_poly.type
_entity_poly.pdbx_seq_one_letter_code
_entity_poly.pdbx_strand_id
1 'polypeptide(L)'
;MDQQVLRTLKGFGSSKITIVEWETPLLRRLGYPLASNRDFIFLVPDNQLRKANDIATASGLKLAKDDDLPASYVSEVAKQGFRYVYGEPMNRFILVPLSWAGIERDELTAITTTDRSLPCTIWTVPLPAICAAYLRIITRESRQSRVRLIAEGDLANIIAYSMLDMSYEVDYMDDEAVGIWEGTEDEAVLAKRAEKAKKAALEMEDALNDIRGWNFRTNEDWTRDTLIQLVSAKIDYEQLPSNQA
;
A
#
# COMPACT_ATOMS: atom_id res chain seq x y z
N MET A 1 -9.46 -15.44 15.08
CA MET A 1 -9.91 -15.32 13.67
C MET A 1 -11.38 -15.71 13.63
N ASP A 2 -12.21 -14.95 12.92
CA ASP A 2 -13.64 -15.25 12.75
C ASP A 2 -13.85 -16.62 12.06
N GLN A 3 -14.89 -17.36 12.41
CA GLN A 3 -15.16 -18.70 11.86
C GLN A 3 -15.45 -18.67 10.35
N GLN A 4 -16.13 -17.64 9.84
CA GLN A 4 -16.44 -17.50 8.42
C GLN A 4 -15.16 -17.22 7.63
N VAL A 5 -14.30 -16.35 8.15
CA VAL A 5 -12.97 -16.09 7.56
C VAL A 5 -12.11 -17.36 7.56
N LEU A 6 -12.07 -18.09 8.68
CA LEU A 6 -11.29 -19.33 8.77
C LEU A 6 -11.77 -20.38 7.76
N ARG A 7 -13.09 -20.55 7.59
CA ARG A 7 -13.66 -21.45 6.58
C ARG A 7 -13.32 -20.99 5.16
N THR A 8 -13.37 -19.70 4.89
CA THR A 8 -13.01 -19.11 3.60
C THR A 8 -11.55 -19.41 3.24
N LEU A 9 -10.62 -19.14 4.16
CA LEU A 9 -9.19 -19.40 3.95
C LEU A 9 -8.89 -20.90 3.79
N LYS A 10 -9.59 -21.78 4.54
CA LYS A 10 -9.54 -23.24 4.32
C LYS A 10 -10.02 -23.64 2.93
N GLY A 11 -11.12 -23.04 2.47
CA GLY A 11 -11.65 -23.26 1.13
C GLY A 11 -10.66 -22.83 0.04
N PHE A 12 -9.97 -21.70 0.24
CA PHE A 12 -8.90 -21.24 -0.64
C PHE A 12 -7.74 -22.22 -0.71
N GLY A 13 -7.26 -22.70 0.45
CA GLY A 13 -6.21 -23.71 0.53
C GLY A 13 -6.58 -25.00 -0.20
N SER A 14 -7.75 -25.56 0.09
CA SER A 14 -8.25 -26.78 -0.56
C SER A 14 -8.44 -26.62 -2.07
N SER A 15 -8.80 -25.41 -2.52
CA SER A 15 -9.01 -25.10 -3.93
C SER A 15 -7.76 -24.60 -4.65
N LYS A 16 -6.61 -24.52 -3.97
CA LYS A 16 -5.35 -23.97 -4.47
C LYS A 16 -5.52 -22.55 -5.06
N ILE A 17 -6.32 -21.73 -4.39
CA ILE A 17 -6.48 -20.32 -4.74
C ILE A 17 -5.22 -19.59 -4.27
N THR A 18 -4.57 -18.90 -5.19
CA THR A 18 -3.47 -17.98 -4.86
C THR A 18 -4.09 -16.70 -4.30
N ILE A 19 -3.71 -16.34 -3.08
CA ILE A 19 -4.07 -15.06 -2.47
C ILE A 19 -2.80 -14.28 -2.15
N VAL A 20 -2.77 -13.01 -2.51
CA VAL A 20 -1.66 -12.09 -2.23
C VAL A 20 -2.17 -11.01 -1.29
N GLU A 21 -1.52 -10.78 -0.16
CA GLU A 21 -1.87 -9.65 0.71
C GLU A 21 -1.75 -8.32 -0.03
N TRP A 22 -2.69 -7.41 0.23
CA TRP A 22 -2.79 -6.13 -0.45
C TRP A 22 -3.15 -5.00 0.52
N GLU A 23 -2.86 -3.74 0.16
CA GLU A 23 -3.16 -2.54 0.96
C GLU A 23 -2.66 -2.64 2.42
N THR A 24 -3.44 -2.21 3.41
CA THR A 24 -3.01 -2.16 4.82
C THR A 24 -2.39 -3.46 5.35
N PRO A 25 -2.96 -4.66 5.12
CA PRO A 25 -2.30 -5.92 5.45
C PRO A 25 -0.87 -6.05 4.91
N LEU A 26 -0.66 -5.73 3.63
CA LEU A 26 0.63 -5.77 2.98
C LEU A 26 1.59 -4.73 3.57
N LEU A 27 1.14 -3.48 3.74
CA LEU A 27 1.96 -2.41 4.32
C LEU A 27 2.43 -2.77 5.73
N ARG A 28 1.56 -3.33 6.56
CA ARG A 28 1.93 -3.83 7.89
C ARG A 28 3.00 -4.91 7.82
N ARG A 29 2.91 -5.83 6.85
CA ARG A 29 3.93 -6.86 6.64
C ARG A 29 5.28 -6.26 6.25
N LEU A 30 5.27 -5.17 5.49
CA LEU A 30 6.46 -4.42 5.11
C LEU A 30 7.02 -3.54 6.26
N GLY A 31 6.44 -3.63 7.48
CA GLY A 31 6.97 -2.95 8.67
C GLY A 31 6.31 -1.60 8.98
N TYR A 32 5.27 -1.21 8.26
CA TYR A 32 4.64 0.11 8.44
C TYR A 32 3.88 0.18 9.77
N PRO A 33 4.01 1.27 10.54
CA PRO A 33 3.41 1.43 11.87
C PRO A 33 1.90 1.76 11.80
N LEU A 34 1.13 0.98 11.05
CA LEU A 34 -0.30 1.17 10.89
C LEU A 34 -1.08 0.56 12.06
N ALA A 35 -2.14 1.24 12.48
CA ALA A 35 -3.06 0.73 13.50
C ALA A 35 -3.56 -0.67 13.13
N SER A 36 -3.57 -1.58 14.09
CA SER A 36 -4.00 -2.95 13.84
C SER A 36 -5.50 -3.01 13.62
N ASN A 37 -5.94 -2.94 12.38
CA ASN A 37 -7.27 -3.40 11.99
C ASN A 37 -7.25 -4.91 11.73
N ARG A 38 -8.43 -5.53 11.70
CA ARG A 38 -8.57 -6.96 11.43
C ARG A 38 -8.98 -7.24 9.99
N ASP A 39 -8.97 -6.22 9.12
CA ASP A 39 -9.40 -6.33 7.73
C ASP A 39 -8.48 -7.27 6.93
N PHE A 40 -9.07 -8.03 6.01
CA PHE A 40 -8.35 -8.88 5.08
C PHE A 40 -8.57 -8.39 3.66
N ILE A 41 -7.49 -8.17 2.93
CA ILE A 41 -7.53 -7.67 1.57
C ILE A 41 -6.56 -8.51 0.75
N PHE A 42 -7.09 -9.18 -0.27
CA PHE A 42 -6.32 -10.08 -1.09
C PHE A 42 -6.47 -9.75 -2.57
N LEU A 43 -5.35 -9.71 -3.28
CA LEU A 43 -5.34 -9.88 -4.72
C LEU A 43 -5.45 -11.37 -5.06
N VAL A 44 -6.27 -11.68 -6.06
CA VAL A 44 -6.54 -13.04 -6.54
C VAL A 44 -6.36 -13.07 -8.04
N PRO A 45 -5.66 -14.07 -8.62
CA PRO A 45 -5.60 -14.23 -10.06
C PRO A 45 -7.00 -14.20 -10.68
N ASP A 46 -7.15 -13.44 -11.77
CA ASP A 46 -8.44 -13.16 -12.41
C ASP A 46 -9.24 -14.42 -12.74
N ASN A 47 -8.55 -15.46 -13.22
CA ASN A 47 -9.15 -16.76 -13.55
C ASN A 47 -9.62 -17.55 -12.32
N GLN A 48 -9.19 -17.18 -11.11
CA GLN A 48 -9.58 -17.78 -9.84
C GLN A 48 -10.59 -16.92 -9.07
N LEU A 49 -10.73 -15.63 -9.41
CA LEU A 49 -11.51 -14.66 -8.64
C LEU A 49 -12.97 -15.09 -8.43
N ARG A 50 -13.66 -15.57 -9.48
CA ARG A 50 -15.05 -16.05 -9.36
C ARG A 50 -15.16 -17.23 -8.38
N LYS A 51 -14.26 -18.21 -8.49
CA LYS A 51 -14.22 -19.37 -7.58
C LYS A 51 -13.93 -18.93 -6.13
N ALA A 52 -13.04 -17.96 -5.94
CA ALA A 52 -12.76 -17.40 -4.62
C ALA A 52 -14.00 -16.71 -4.03
N ASN A 53 -14.75 -15.94 -4.83
CA ASN A 53 -16.03 -15.36 -4.41
C ASN A 53 -17.05 -16.44 -3.99
N ASP A 54 -17.20 -17.50 -4.80
CA ASP A 54 -18.16 -18.57 -4.50
C ASP A 54 -17.81 -19.27 -3.17
N ILE A 55 -16.51 -19.48 -2.90
CA ILE A 55 -16.03 -20.04 -1.62
C ILE A 55 -16.33 -19.10 -0.44
N ALA A 56 -16.09 -17.80 -0.59
CA ALA A 56 -16.34 -16.80 0.44
C ALA A 56 -17.83 -16.76 0.80
N THR A 57 -18.71 -16.68 -0.21
CA THR A 57 -20.16 -16.71 -0.02
C THR A 57 -20.63 -18.03 0.62
N ALA A 58 -20.16 -19.18 0.13
CA ALA A 58 -20.51 -20.48 0.70
C ALA A 58 -20.01 -20.66 2.15
N SER A 59 -18.93 -19.96 2.52
CA SER A 59 -18.39 -19.94 3.89
C SER A 59 -19.17 -19.03 4.84
N GLY A 60 -20.17 -18.30 4.33
CA GLY A 60 -21.09 -17.46 5.09
C GLY A 60 -20.68 -15.99 5.19
N LEU A 61 -19.65 -15.56 4.45
CA LEU A 61 -19.32 -14.13 4.35
C LEU A 61 -20.44 -13.39 3.62
N LYS A 62 -20.91 -12.29 4.22
CA LYS A 62 -21.99 -11.47 3.66
C LYS A 62 -21.39 -10.40 2.77
N LEU A 63 -21.86 -10.31 1.52
CA LEU A 63 -21.52 -9.20 0.64
C LEU A 63 -21.94 -7.89 1.30
N ALA A 64 -21.01 -6.93 1.32
CA ALA A 64 -21.23 -5.63 1.89
C ALA A 64 -22.20 -4.82 1.03
N LYS A 65 -23.10 -4.08 1.67
CA LYS A 65 -23.90 -3.02 1.08
C LYS A 65 -23.16 -1.69 1.22
N ASP A 66 -23.56 -0.70 0.42
CA ASP A 66 -22.93 0.63 0.43
C ASP A 66 -23.03 1.31 1.82
N ASP A 67 -24.09 0.99 2.58
CA ASP A 67 -24.35 1.57 3.91
C ASP A 67 -23.68 0.81 5.07
N ASP A 68 -23.11 -0.38 4.85
CA ASP A 68 -22.59 -1.21 5.95
C ASP A 68 -21.31 -0.60 6.55
N LEU A 69 -20.39 -0.17 5.69
CA LEU A 69 -19.14 0.49 6.03
C LEU A 69 -18.76 1.47 4.91
N PRO A 70 -18.24 2.66 5.21
CA PRO A 70 -17.68 3.53 4.18
C PRO A 70 -16.47 2.86 3.52
N ALA A 71 -16.27 3.14 2.24
CA ALA A 71 -15.06 2.75 1.51
C ALA A 71 -13.84 3.42 2.14
N SER A 72 -12.86 2.62 2.53
CA SER A 72 -11.62 3.05 3.20
C SER A 72 -10.38 2.72 2.39
N TYR A 73 -10.48 1.84 1.40
CA TYR A 73 -9.35 1.40 0.60
C TYR A 73 -9.48 1.80 -0.88
N VAL A 74 -8.35 1.98 -1.56
CA VAL A 74 -8.32 2.33 -2.98
C VAL A 74 -9.05 1.30 -3.84
N SER A 75 -8.92 0.01 -3.52
CA SER A 75 -9.63 -1.10 -4.17
C SER A 75 -11.15 -1.00 -4.02
N GLU A 76 -11.65 -0.60 -2.85
CA GLU A 76 -13.09 -0.39 -2.61
C GLU A 76 -13.61 0.80 -3.42
N VAL A 77 -12.87 1.91 -3.44
CA VAL A 77 -13.26 3.12 -4.18
C VAL A 77 -13.25 2.88 -5.69
N ALA A 78 -12.30 2.08 -6.17
CA ALA A 78 -12.22 1.65 -7.56
C ALA A 78 -13.34 0.65 -7.95
N LYS A 79 -14.13 0.19 -6.98
CA LYS A 79 -15.18 -0.83 -7.12
C LYS A 79 -14.65 -2.10 -7.79
N GLN A 80 -13.43 -2.49 -7.43
CA GLN A 80 -12.77 -3.64 -8.00
C GLN A 80 -12.99 -4.86 -7.11
N GLY A 81 -13.62 -5.88 -7.71
CA GLY A 81 -13.79 -7.18 -7.06
C GLY A 81 -14.96 -7.25 -6.06
N PHE A 82 -14.77 -8.03 -5.00
CA PHE A 82 -15.82 -8.41 -4.06
C PHE A 82 -15.50 -7.93 -2.66
N ARG A 83 -16.50 -7.32 -2.02
CA ARG A 83 -16.43 -6.76 -0.69
C ARG A 83 -17.38 -7.51 0.23
N TYR A 84 -16.88 -8.00 1.36
CA TYR A 84 -17.66 -8.65 2.41
C TYR A 84 -17.43 -8.00 3.77
N VAL A 85 -18.40 -8.16 4.65
CA VAL A 85 -18.31 -7.77 6.07
C VAL A 85 -18.41 -8.99 6.98
N TYR A 86 -17.67 -8.98 8.09
CA TYR A 86 -17.73 -10.01 9.13
C TYR A 86 -17.36 -9.49 10.52
N GLY A 87 -17.76 -10.26 11.53
CA GLY A 87 -17.43 -10.01 12.93
C GLY A 87 -18.16 -8.83 13.57
N GLU A 88 -17.95 -8.67 14.88
CA GLU A 88 -18.40 -7.54 15.69
C GLU A 88 -17.21 -7.05 16.57
N PRO A 89 -16.73 -5.80 16.40
CA PRO A 89 -17.15 -4.81 15.40
C PRO A 89 -16.92 -5.29 13.96
N MET A 90 -17.67 -4.75 13.00
CA MET A 90 -17.58 -5.15 11.59
C MET A 90 -16.20 -4.88 11.01
N ASN A 91 -15.63 -5.87 10.35
CA ASN A 91 -14.37 -5.81 9.59
C ASN A 91 -14.62 -6.19 8.14
N ARG A 92 -13.68 -5.86 7.26
CA ARG A 92 -13.77 -6.06 5.81
C ARG A 92 -12.99 -7.29 5.38
N PHE A 93 -13.57 -8.06 4.47
CA PHE A 93 -12.86 -9.06 3.68
C PHE A 93 -13.01 -8.68 2.20
N ILE A 94 -11.91 -8.44 1.51
CA ILE A 94 -11.92 -7.90 0.15
C ILE A 94 -11.12 -8.80 -0.77
N LEU A 95 -11.70 -9.14 -1.93
CA LEU A 95 -11.08 -9.92 -2.99
C LEU A 95 -10.99 -9.07 -4.25
N VAL A 96 -9.78 -8.80 -4.73
CA VAL A 96 -9.51 -7.89 -5.85
C VAL A 96 -8.80 -8.67 -6.96
N PRO A 97 -9.08 -8.43 -8.25
CA PRO A 97 -8.32 -9.06 -9.33
C PRO A 97 -6.85 -8.64 -9.30
N LEU A 98 -5.95 -9.61 -9.45
CA LEU A 98 -4.50 -9.38 -9.48
C LEU A 98 -4.10 -8.45 -10.64
N SER A 99 -4.76 -8.59 -11.80
CA SER A 99 -4.51 -7.75 -12.98
C SER A 99 -4.80 -6.25 -12.75
N TRP A 100 -5.69 -5.90 -11.82
CA TRP A 100 -6.03 -4.51 -11.54
C TRP A 100 -4.84 -3.75 -10.97
N ALA A 101 -4.15 -4.35 -9.99
CA ALA A 101 -2.88 -3.82 -9.46
C ALA A 101 -1.72 -3.96 -10.48
N GLY A 102 -1.95 -4.68 -11.58
CA GLY A 102 -0.94 -4.95 -12.60
C GLY A 102 0.20 -5.83 -12.13
N ILE A 103 0.03 -6.56 -11.02
CA ILE A 103 1.05 -7.44 -10.44
C ILE A 103 1.10 -8.76 -11.22
N GLU A 104 2.30 -9.26 -11.48
CA GLU A 104 2.54 -10.53 -12.15
C GLU A 104 2.98 -11.61 -11.15
N ARG A 105 2.91 -12.87 -11.56
CA ARG A 105 3.17 -14.01 -10.65
C ARG A 105 4.64 -14.12 -10.23
N ASP A 106 5.55 -13.68 -11.06
CA ASP A 106 6.99 -13.68 -10.82
C ASP A 106 7.44 -12.61 -9.81
N GLU A 107 6.60 -11.59 -9.56
CA GLU A 107 6.80 -10.62 -8.48
C GLU A 107 6.33 -11.13 -7.10
N LEU A 108 5.68 -12.30 -7.05
CA LEU A 108 5.10 -12.83 -5.82
C LEU A 108 6.14 -13.62 -5.02
N THR A 109 6.22 -13.32 -3.73
CA THR A 109 6.99 -14.10 -2.76
C THR A 109 6.04 -14.81 -1.81
N ALA A 110 6.20 -16.13 -1.65
CA ALA A 110 5.39 -16.87 -0.68
C ALA A 110 5.81 -16.50 0.75
N ILE A 111 4.84 -16.26 1.63
CA ILE A 111 5.10 -16.00 3.03
C ILE A 111 5.38 -17.34 3.71
N THR A 112 6.62 -17.55 4.13
CA THR A 112 7.01 -18.69 4.96
C THR A 112 6.42 -18.49 6.35
N THR A 113 5.30 -19.15 6.65
CA THR A 113 4.71 -19.12 8.00
C THR A 113 5.38 -20.17 8.88
N THR A 114 6.24 -19.75 9.81
CA THR A 114 6.96 -20.67 10.71
C THR A 114 6.14 -21.13 11.92
N ASP A 115 5.13 -20.36 12.38
CA ASP A 115 4.59 -20.59 13.73
C ASP A 115 3.06 -20.65 13.90
N ARG A 116 2.27 -20.61 12.84
CA ARG A 116 0.81 -20.91 12.86
C ARG A 116 0.36 -21.04 11.42
N SER A 117 0.25 -22.28 10.94
CA SER A 117 -0.15 -22.54 9.55
C SER A 117 -1.52 -21.93 9.30
N LEU A 118 -1.54 -20.78 8.63
CA LEU A 118 -2.74 -20.34 7.94
C LEU A 118 -3.15 -21.49 7.01
N PRO A 119 -4.46 -21.76 6.86
CA PRO A 119 -4.92 -22.95 6.14
C PRO A 119 -4.68 -22.87 4.62
N CYS A 120 -4.00 -21.83 4.16
CA CYS A 120 -3.60 -21.58 2.79
C CYS A 120 -2.26 -20.83 2.76
N THR A 121 -1.50 -21.03 1.68
CA THR A 121 -0.31 -20.22 1.40
C THR A 121 -0.74 -18.81 1.03
N ILE A 122 -0.21 -17.83 1.77
CA ILE A 122 -0.39 -16.41 1.46
C ILE A 122 0.87 -15.91 0.77
N TRP A 123 0.69 -15.09 -0.24
CA TRP A 123 1.77 -14.46 -0.99
C TRP A 123 1.86 -12.98 -0.62
N THR A 124 3.03 -12.39 -0.82
CA THR A 124 3.30 -10.96 -0.67
C THR A 124 4.04 -10.46 -1.91
N VAL A 125 4.16 -9.15 -2.04
CA VAL A 125 5.03 -8.50 -3.01
C VAL A 125 6.13 -7.72 -2.30
N PRO A 126 7.32 -7.59 -2.90
CA PRO A 126 8.39 -6.75 -2.36
C PRO A 126 8.10 -5.25 -2.61
N LEU A 127 8.82 -4.38 -1.89
CA LEU A 127 8.66 -2.92 -1.98
C LEU A 127 8.72 -2.35 -3.42
N PRO A 128 9.63 -2.78 -4.31
CA PRO A 128 9.65 -2.27 -5.68
C PRO A 128 8.36 -2.58 -6.45
N ALA A 129 7.81 -3.78 -6.26
CA ALA A 129 6.62 -4.23 -6.96
C ALA A 129 5.34 -3.52 -6.47
N ILE A 130 5.25 -3.21 -5.17
CA ILE A 130 4.13 -2.40 -4.64
C ILE A 130 4.21 -0.96 -5.16
N CYS A 131 5.38 -0.32 -5.18
CA CYS A 131 5.55 1.01 -5.76
C CYS A 131 5.17 1.04 -7.25
N ALA A 132 5.61 0.03 -8.01
CA ALA A 132 5.24 -0.14 -9.41
C ALA A 132 3.72 -0.31 -9.58
N ALA A 133 3.09 -1.14 -8.74
CA ALA A 133 1.65 -1.36 -8.78
C ALA A 133 0.84 -0.08 -8.54
N TYR A 134 1.21 0.74 -7.56
CA TYR A 134 0.56 2.04 -7.35
C TYR A 134 0.77 2.99 -8.52
N LEU A 135 1.99 3.08 -9.09
CA LEU A 135 2.22 3.89 -10.29
C LEU A 135 1.37 3.43 -11.49
N ARG A 136 1.21 2.11 -11.68
CA ARG A 136 0.30 1.56 -12.71
C ARG A 136 -1.15 1.95 -12.44
N ILE A 137 -1.61 1.91 -11.18
CA ILE A 137 -2.97 2.34 -10.81
C ILE A 137 -3.14 3.84 -11.10
N ILE A 138 -2.24 4.70 -10.61
CA ILE A 138 -2.29 6.16 -10.80
C ILE A 138 -2.35 6.54 -12.27
N THR A 139 -1.53 5.89 -13.11
CA THR A 139 -1.44 6.20 -14.55
C THR A 139 -2.65 5.73 -15.36
N ARG A 140 -3.36 4.70 -14.89
CA ARG A 140 -4.60 4.20 -15.52
C ARG A 140 -5.83 5.03 -15.19
N GLU A 141 -5.75 5.81 -14.12
CA GLU A 141 -6.85 6.62 -13.61
C GLU A 141 -6.82 8.06 -14.14
N SER A 142 -8.00 8.70 -14.21
CA SER A 142 -8.11 10.11 -14.59
C SER A 142 -7.62 11.03 -13.45
N ARG A 143 -7.16 12.24 -13.78
CA ARG A 143 -6.57 13.18 -12.80
C ARG A 143 -7.48 13.50 -11.61
N GLN A 144 -8.78 13.60 -11.85
CA GLN A 144 -9.76 13.95 -10.82
C GLN A 144 -10.42 12.72 -10.18
N SER A 145 -9.98 11.51 -10.54
CA SER A 145 -10.55 10.28 -9.98
C SER A 145 -10.15 10.15 -8.50
N ARG A 146 -11.13 9.82 -7.66
CA ARG A 146 -10.89 9.58 -6.23
C ARG A 146 -9.93 8.40 -6.01
N VAL A 147 -9.94 7.41 -6.91
CA VAL A 147 -9.01 6.27 -6.90
C VAL A 147 -7.58 6.78 -7.04
N ARG A 148 -7.34 7.68 -7.99
CA ARG A 148 -6.02 8.28 -8.22
C ARG A 148 -5.52 9.04 -7.00
N LEU A 149 -6.34 9.92 -6.44
CA LEU A 149 -5.96 10.73 -5.28
C LEU A 149 -5.57 9.86 -4.07
N ILE A 150 -6.31 8.78 -3.82
CA ILE A 150 -5.99 7.84 -2.73
C ILE A 150 -4.70 7.07 -3.08
N ALA A 151 -4.56 6.59 -4.31
CA ALA A 151 -3.36 5.87 -4.75
C ALA A 151 -2.09 6.73 -4.68
N GLU A 152 -2.18 8.02 -5.01
CA GLU A 152 -1.08 8.99 -4.86
C GLU A 152 -0.71 9.16 -3.39
N GLY A 153 -1.69 9.33 -2.50
CA GLY A 153 -1.47 9.41 -1.05
C GLY A 153 -0.85 8.12 -0.48
N ASP A 154 -1.34 6.96 -0.90
CA ASP A 154 -0.78 5.66 -0.48
C ASP A 154 0.66 5.50 -0.98
N LEU A 155 0.95 5.86 -2.23
CA LEU A 155 2.32 5.82 -2.77
C LEU A 155 3.25 6.78 -2.03
N ALA A 156 2.79 7.99 -1.72
CA ALA A 156 3.56 8.97 -0.96
C ALA A 156 3.90 8.45 0.44
N ASN A 157 2.92 7.86 1.13
CA ASN A 157 3.14 7.21 2.42
C ASN A 157 4.09 6.02 2.30
N ILE A 158 3.97 5.21 1.24
CA ILE A 158 4.88 4.11 0.96
C ILE A 158 6.30 4.63 0.86
N ILE A 159 6.55 5.61 0.02
CA ILE A 159 7.88 6.20 -0.15
C ILE A 159 8.40 6.76 1.17
N ALA A 160 7.61 7.60 1.86
CA ALA A 160 8.02 8.24 3.11
C ALA A 160 8.45 7.21 4.16
N TYR A 161 7.60 6.23 4.50
CA TYR A 161 7.89 5.27 5.56
C TYR A 161 8.91 4.19 5.19
N SER A 162 9.16 3.94 3.90
CA SER A 162 10.17 2.95 3.49
C SER A 162 11.55 3.53 3.21
N MET A 163 11.63 4.82 2.86
CA MET A 163 12.85 5.44 2.36
C MET A 163 13.38 6.56 3.25
N LEU A 164 12.55 7.15 4.10
CA LEU A 164 12.92 8.29 4.93
C LEU A 164 12.73 7.94 6.41
N ASP A 165 13.59 8.50 7.27
CA ASP A 165 13.50 8.27 8.70
C ASP A 165 12.36 9.11 9.30
N MET A 166 11.13 8.59 9.27
CA MET A 166 9.96 9.31 9.81
C MET A 166 9.97 9.46 11.35
N SER A 167 11.02 9.01 12.06
CA SER A 167 11.11 9.16 13.53
C SER A 167 11.10 10.62 13.99
N TYR A 168 11.45 11.56 13.11
CA TYR A 168 11.44 12.99 13.40
C TYR A 168 10.05 13.63 13.35
N GLU A 169 8.99 13.00 12.82
CA GLU A 169 7.67 13.65 12.69
C GLU A 169 7.12 14.15 14.03
N VAL A 170 7.52 13.51 15.14
CA VAL A 170 7.18 13.93 16.50
C VAL A 170 7.91 15.23 16.90
N ASP A 171 9.12 15.44 16.37
CA ASP A 171 9.99 16.59 16.65
C ASP A 171 9.62 17.84 15.81
N TYR A 172 8.89 17.69 14.71
CA TYR A 172 8.41 18.84 13.90
C TYR A 172 7.24 19.57 14.56
N MET A 173 6.45 18.91 15.41
CA MET A 173 5.37 19.56 16.15
C MET A 173 5.87 20.45 17.30
N ASP A 174 7.09 20.22 17.80
CA ASP A 174 7.70 21.05 18.84
C ASP A 174 8.22 22.38 18.30
N ASP A 175 8.71 22.41 17.05
CA ASP A 175 9.28 23.63 16.46
C ASP A 175 8.19 24.69 16.12
N GLU A 176 6.91 24.31 15.95
CA GLU A 176 5.76 25.25 15.82
C GLU A 176 5.08 25.60 17.16
N ALA A 177 5.20 24.74 18.19
CA ALA A 177 4.63 24.99 19.52
C ALA A 177 5.46 26.01 20.34
N VAL A 178 6.74 26.20 20.00
CA VAL A 178 7.57 27.26 20.57
C VAL A 178 7.41 28.50 19.69
N GLY A 179 6.47 29.38 20.04
CA GLY A 179 6.19 30.62 19.32
C GLY A 179 7.45 31.44 19.03
N ILE A 180 7.99 31.30 17.82
CA ILE A 180 9.00 32.19 17.27
C ILE A 180 8.26 33.47 16.88
N TRP A 181 8.11 34.35 17.87
CA TRP A 181 7.86 35.77 17.62
C TRP A 181 9.09 36.36 16.94
N GLU A 182 8.83 37.25 15.99
CA GLU A 182 9.77 37.97 15.13
C GLU A 182 11.10 38.35 15.81
N GLY A 183 12.23 38.06 15.14
CA GLY A 183 13.40 38.95 15.24
C GLY A 183 14.79 38.35 15.10
N THR A 184 15.07 37.17 15.63
CA THR A 184 16.41 36.57 15.57
C THR A 184 16.30 35.05 15.69
N GLU A 185 16.54 34.34 14.59
CA GLU A 185 16.80 32.90 14.68
C GLU A 185 18.12 32.71 15.43
N ASP A 186 18.04 32.12 16.62
CA ASP A 186 19.21 31.75 17.42
C ASP A 186 20.16 30.89 16.55
N GLU A 187 21.46 31.15 16.64
CA GLU A 187 22.50 30.39 15.92
C GLU A 187 22.38 28.88 16.18
N ALA A 188 21.91 28.50 17.37
CA ALA A 188 21.60 27.12 17.72
C ALA A 188 20.44 26.52 16.90
N VAL A 189 19.40 27.31 16.60
CA VAL A 189 18.24 26.88 15.78
C VAL A 189 18.66 26.71 14.31
N LEU A 190 19.48 27.63 13.79
CA LEU A 190 20.04 27.54 12.45
C LEU A 190 20.95 26.30 12.30
N ALA A 191 21.79 26.03 13.30
CA ALA A 191 22.64 24.83 13.32
C ALA A 191 21.81 23.54 13.34
N LYS A 192 20.77 23.45 14.19
CA LYS A 192 19.84 22.30 14.25
C LYS A 192 19.12 22.10 12.91
N ARG A 193 18.65 23.17 12.26
CA ARG A 193 18.03 23.10 10.92
C ARG A 193 19.01 22.65 9.85
N ALA A 194 20.24 23.15 9.85
CA ALA A 194 21.28 22.74 8.91
C ALA A 194 21.65 21.25 9.08
N GLU A 195 21.71 20.75 10.32
CA GLU A 195 21.95 19.34 10.60
C GLU A 195 20.77 18.45 10.16
N LYS A 196 19.53 18.86 10.44
CA LYS A 196 18.32 18.18 9.93
C LYS A 196 18.31 18.13 8.39
N ALA A 197 18.62 19.25 7.72
CA ALA A 197 18.69 19.32 6.26
C ALA A 197 19.79 18.42 5.68
N LYS A 198 20.96 18.34 6.33
CA LYS A 198 22.04 17.44 5.93
C LYS A 198 21.64 15.97 6.10
N LYS A 199 20.99 15.61 7.21
CA LYS A 199 20.46 14.26 7.44
C LYS A 199 19.44 13.87 6.37
N ALA A 200 18.45 14.74 6.11
CA ALA A 200 17.45 14.52 5.08
C ALA A 200 18.07 14.37 3.67
N ALA A 201 19.12 15.13 3.35
CA ALA A 201 19.82 15.00 2.08
C ALA A 201 20.53 13.65 1.92
N LEU A 202 21.14 13.13 3.00
CA LEU A 202 21.76 11.80 3.01
C LEU A 202 20.72 10.69 2.86
N GLU A 203 19.61 10.77 3.59
CA GLU A 203 18.51 9.79 3.47
C GLU A 203 17.92 9.76 2.07
N MET A 204 17.72 10.94 1.46
CA MET A 204 17.29 11.03 0.08
C MET A 204 18.31 10.40 -0.87
N GLU A 205 19.62 10.63 -0.67
CA GLU A 205 20.66 10.01 -1.50
C GLU A 205 20.68 8.48 -1.37
N ASP A 206 20.56 7.96 -0.15
CA ASP A 206 20.48 6.52 0.12
C ASP A 206 19.23 5.90 -0.53
N ALA A 207 18.07 6.54 -0.38
CA ALA A 207 16.83 6.12 -1.03
C ALA A 207 16.96 6.06 -2.57
N LEU A 208 17.60 7.07 -3.17
CA LEU A 208 17.83 7.09 -4.60
C LEU A 208 18.79 5.97 -5.04
N ASN A 209 19.81 5.65 -4.24
CA ASN A 209 20.72 4.54 -4.50
C ASN A 209 20.00 3.20 -4.41
N ASP A 210 19.13 3.02 -3.42
CA ASP A 210 18.31 1.82 -3.27
C ASP A 210 17.38 1.63 -4.48
N ILE A 211 16.64 2.67 -4.90
CA ILE A 211 15.76 2.62 -6.08
C ILE A 211 16.55 2.25 -7.35
N ARG A 212 17.77 2.76 -7.52
CA ARG A 212 18.62 2.42 -8.67
C ARG A 212 19.00 0.93 -8.68
N GLY A 213 19.15 0.32 -7.50
CA GLY A 213 19.41 -1.10 -7.34
C GLY A 213 18.19 -2.00 -7.53
N TRP A 214 16.99 -1.44 -7.63
CA TRP A 214 15.77 -2.22 -7.79
C TRP A 214 15.62 -2.81 -9.20
N ASN A 215 15.13 -4.05 -9.23
CA ASN A 215 14.81 -4.77 -10.45
C ASN A 215 13.33 -4.62 -10.76
N PHE A 216 13.03 -3.95 -11.86
CA PHE A 216 11.70 -3.86 -12.44
C PHE A 216 11.61 -4.74 -13.69
N ARG A 217 10.41 -4.87 -14.26
CA ARG A 217 10.20 -5.62 -15.50
C ARG A 217 10.88 -4.94 -16.69
N THR A 218 11.13 -5.70 -17.76
CA THR A 218 11.85 -5.28 -18.98
C THR A 218 11.24 -4.06 -19.72
N ASN A 219 10.04 -3.62 -19.35
CA ASN A 219 9.32 -2.48 -19.91
C ASN A 219 8.94 -1.41 -18.86
N GLU A 220 9.57 -1.46 -17.69
CA GLU A 220 9.24 -0.61 -16.53
C GLU A 220 10.41 0.23 -16.05
N ASP A 221 11.39 0.51 -16.92
CA ASP A 221 12.45 1.48 -16.62
C ASP A 221 11.86 2.86 -16.28
N TRP A 222 10.73 3.22 -16.90
CA TRP A 222 9.98 4.44 -16.58
C TRP A 222 9.52 4.48 -15.11
N THR A 223 9.26 3.34 -14.47
CA THR A 223 8.86 3.26 -13.07
C THR A 223 10.02 3.68 -12.18
N ARG A 224 11.22 3.16 -12.44
CA ARG A 224 12.45 3.57 -11.74
C ARG A 224 12.68 5.07 -11.86
N ASP A 225 12.64 5.58 -13.09
CA ASP A 225 12.91 7.00 -13.37
C ASP A 225 11.86 7.93 -12.74
N THR A 226 10.60 7.50 -12.73
CA THR A 226 9.51 8.21 -12.06
C THR A 226 9.71 8.26 -10.55
N LEU A 227 10.03 7.12 -9.91
CA LEU A 227 10.28 7.07 -8.47
C LEU A 227 11.48 7.93 -8.07
N ILE A 228 12.56 7.91 -8.86
CA ILE A 228 13.71 8.78 -8.65
C ILE A 228 13.30 10.25 -8.70
N GLN A 229 12.46 10.64 -9.66
CA GLN A 229 11.99 12.02 -9.77
C GLN A 229 11.06 12.42 -8.61
N LEU A 230 10.18 11.53 -8.16
CA LEU A 230 9.31 11.77 -7.01
C LEU A 230 10.12 11.93 -5.71
N VAL A 231 11.04 11.00 -5.44
CA VAL A 231 11.89 11.03 -4.22
C VAL A 231 12.82 12.23 -4.20
N SER A 232 13.35 12.64 -5.37
CA SER A 232 14.17 13.84 -5.49
C SER A 232 13.36 15.15 -5.59
N ALA A 233 12.04 15.10 -5.39
CA ALA A 233 11.11 16.23 -5.49
C ALA A 233 11.24 17.03 -6.80
N LYS A 234 11.62 16.36 -7.90
CA LYS A 234 11.71 16.97 -9.23
C LYS A 234 10.36 17.06 -9.92
N ILE A 235 9.44 16.17 -9.55
CA ILE A 235 8.06 16.16 -10.01
C ILE A 235 7.13 15.94 -8.82
N ASP A 236 5.94 16.53 -8.89
CA ASP A 236 4.86 16.26 -7.93
C ASP A 236 4.01 15.06 -8.39
N TYR A 237 3.32 14.42 -7.45
CA TYR A 237 2.39 13.31 -7.77
C TYR A 237 1.30 13.72 -8.77
N GLU A 238 0.83 14.98 -8.69
CA GLU A 238 -0.18 15.53 -9.61
C GLU A 238 0.31 15.63 -11.07
N GLN A 239 1.64 15.66 -11.28
CA GLN A 239 2.27 15.75 -12.59
C GLN A 239 2.42 14.37 -13.26
N LEU A 240 2.15 13.28 -12.52
CA LEU A 240 2.23 11.93 -13.07
C LEU A 240 1.28 11.76 -14.27
N PRO A 241 1.63 10.92 -15.26
CA PRO A 241 0.76 10.64 -16.40
C PRO A 241 -0.62 10.17 -15.94
N SER A 242 -1.65 10.49 -16.73
CA SER A 242 -3.04 10.10 -16.46
C SER A 242 -3.65 9.55 -17.73
N ASN A 243 -4.60 8.62 -17.59
CA ASN A 243 -5.47 8.24 -18.68
C ASN A 243 -6.42 9.43 -18.93
N GLN A 244 -6.09 10.26 -19.93
CA GLN A 244 -6.95 11.37 -20.33
C GLN A 244 -8.21 10.79 -20.96
N ALA A 245 -9.37 11.13 -20.40
CA ALA A 245 -10.65 10.99 -21.09
C ALA A 245 -10.82 12.13 -22.10
#